data_AF-A0A914K2B7-F1
#
_entry.id   AF-A0A914K2B7-F1
#
_cell.length_a   1.000
_cell.length_b   1.000
_cell.length_c   1.000
_cell.angle_alpha   90.00
_cell.angle_beta   90.00
_cell.angle_gamma   90.00
#
_symmetry.space_group_name_H-M   'P 1'
#
loop_
_entity.id
_entity.type
_entity.pdbx_description
1 polymer ?
#
loop_
_entity_poly.entity_id
_entity_poly.type
_entity_poly.pdbx_seq_one_letter_code
_entity_poly.pdbx_strand_id
1 'polypeptide(L)'
;MVDLKQTFNFYDYFGFIAVGAIFALALLVISFFILNFLLVNKQDELTIFEKFGSRHNLRLGPHRLDSIKRMQERRAIIEEEERALAEEKLQKQKGTFHPNSSASKPIIPQVEIEAASNS
;
A
#
# COMPACT_ATOMS: atom_id res chain seq x y z
N MET A 1 -46.31 38.81 -29.75
CA MET A 1 -45.09 39.02 -28.96
C MET A 1 -44.81 37.71 -28.26
N VAL A 2 -43.80 36.96 -28.70
CA VAL A 2 -43.51 35.61 -28.18
C VAL A 2 -42.75 35.77 -26.87
N ASP A 3 -43.27 35.21 -25.79
CA ASP A 3 -42.59 35.24 -24.50
C ASP A 3 -41.45 34.21 -24.54
N LEU A 4 -40.22 34.71 -24.49
CA LEU A 4 -38.98 33.94 -24.60
C LEU A 4 -38.40 33.63 -23.21
N LYS A 5 -39.24 33.60 -22.17
CA LYS A 5 -38.78 33.29 -20.81
C LYS A 5 -38.65 31.79 -20.62
N GLN A 6 -37.42 31.28 -20.65
CA GLN A 6 -37.14 29.90 -20.30
C GLN A 6 -37.48 29.65 -18.83
N THR A 7 -38.43 28.75 -18.57
CA THR A 7 -38.77 28.28 -17.24
C THR A 7 -37.92 27.05 -16.93
N PHE A 8 -36.90 27.24 -16.09
CA PHE A 8 -36.09 26.14 -15.60
C PHE A 8 -36.77 25.47 -14.41
N ASN A 9 -37.00 24.17 -14.53
CA ASN A 9 -37.45 23.35 -13.42
C ASN A 9 -36.24 22.78 -12.67
N PHE A 10 -36.43 22.48 -11.39
CA PHE A 10 -35.38 21.92 -10.54
C PHE A 10 -34.76 20.64 -11.12
N TYR A 11 -35.57 19.83 -11.83
CA TYR A 11 -35.14 18.61 -12.49
C TYR A 11 -34.14 18.84 -13.64
N ASP A 12 -34.15 20.01 -14.27
CA ASP A 12 -33.24 20.32 -15.39
C ASP A 12 -31.77 20.38 -14.92
N TYR A 13 -31.54 20.61 -13.62
CA TYR A 13 -30.21 20.62 -13.01
C TYR A 13 -29.73 19.23 -12.57
N PHE A 14 -30.64 18.25 -12.50
CA PHE A 14 -30.30 16.90 -12.03
C PHE A 14 -29.48 16.09 -13.04
N GLY A 15 -29.40 16.56 -14.30
CA GLY A 15 -28.65 15.89 -15.36
C GLY A 15 -27.19 15.62 -14.98
N PHE A 16 -26.48 16.61 -14.42
CA PHE A 16 -25.08 16.43 -14.02
C PHE A 16 -24.93 15.44 -12.85
N ILE A 17 -25.87 15.46 -11.91
CA ILE A 17 -25.89 14.53 -10.77
C ILE A 17 -26.16 13.11 -11.27
N ALA A 18 -27.12 12.93 -12.16
CA ALA A 18 -27.46 11.65 -12.75
C ALA A 18 -26.29 11.07 -13.57
N VAL A 19 -25.66 11.88 -14.41
CA VAL A 19 -24.47 11.46 -15.18
C VAL A 19 -23.31 11.10 -14.25
N GLY A 20 -23.05 11.91 -13.22
CA GLY A 20 -22.02 11.62 -12.23
C GLY A 20 -22.30 10.31 -11.47
N ALA A 21 -23.55 10.07 -11.08
CA ALA A 21 -23.97 8.84 -10.41
C ALA A 21 -23.82 7.61 -11.32
N ILE A 22 -24.22 7.70 -12.58
CA ILE A 22 -24.05 6.62 -13.56
C ILE A 22 -22.57 6.34 -13.80
N PHE A 23 -21.73 7.37 -13.92
CA PHE A 23 -20.29 7.21 -14.09
C PHE A 23 -19.64 6.54 -12.87
N ALA A 24 -19.97 7.00 -11.65
CA ALA A 24 -19.49 6.39 -10.42
C ALA A 24 -19.94 4.93 -10.29
N LEU A 25 -21.20 4.63 -10.65
CA LEU A 25 -21.71 3.26 -10.67
C LEU A 25 -20.97 2.39 -11.70
N ALA A 26 -20.70 2.92 -12.89
CA ALA A 26 -19.94 2.22 -13.92
C ALA A 26 -18.51 1.92 -13.45
N LEU A 27 -17.82 2.89 -12.84
CA LEU A 27 -16.50 2.65 -12.24
C LEU A 27 -16.55 1.60 -11.13
N LEU A 28 -17.58 1.63 -10.29
CA LEU A 28 -17.75 0.64 -9.24
C LEU A 28 -17.97 -0.76 -9.83
N VAL A 29 -18.79 -0.89 -10.86
CA VAL A 29 -19.03 -2.18 -11.55
C VAL A 29 -17.75 -2.66 -12.24
N ILE A 30 -17.04 -1.79 -12.95
CA ILE A 30 -15.78 -2.16 -13.63
C ILE A 30 -14.72 -2.57 -12.61
N SER A 31 -14.55 -1.81 -11.54
CA SER A 31 -13.59 -2.11 -10.48
C SER A 31 -13.93 -3.42 -9.77
N PHE A 32 -15.19 -3.58 -9.37
CA PHE A 32 -15.62 -4.74 -8.58
C PHE A 32 -15.76 -6.01 -9.41
N PHE A 33 -16.24 -5.94 -10.66
CA PHE A 33 -16.45 -7.13 -11.49
C PHE A 33 -15.28 -7.38 -12.46
N ILE A 34 -14.82 -6.38 -13.21
CA ILE A 34 -13.80 -6.62 -14.24
C ILE A 34 -12.43 -6.82 -13.61
N LEU A 35 -11.97 -5.91 -12.74
CA LEU A 35 -10.64 -6.07 -12.15
C LEU A 35 -10.57 -7.27 -11.19
N ASN A 36 -11.57 -7.43 -10.33
CA ASN A 36 -11.55 -8.48 -9.30
C ASN A 36 -11.88 -9.89 -9.84
N PHE A 37 -12.75 -10.04 -10.86
CA PHE A 37 -13.09 -11.37 -11.40
C PHE A 37 -12.39 -11.73 -12.70
N LEU A 38 -12.18 -10.79 -13.63
CA LEU A 38 -11.60 -11.10 -14.94
C LEU A 38 -10.08 -10.93 -14.98
N LEU A 39 -9.54 -9.95 -14.24
CA LEU A 39 -8.12 -9.61 -14.34
C LEU A 39 -7.24 -10.35 -13.32
N VAL A 40 -7.81 -10.85 -12.22
CA VAL A 40 -7.08 -11.66 -11.23
C VAL A 40 -6.69 -12.99 -11.84
N ASN A 41 -5.39 -13.19 -12.03
CA ASN A 41 -4.84 -14.46 -12.47
C ASN A 41 -4.73 -15.44 -11.29
N LYS A 42 -4.66 -16.74 -11.56
CA LYS A 42 -4.60 -17.79 -10.52
C LYS A 42 -3.34 -17.76 -9.65
N GLN A 43 -2.35 -16.99 -10.07
CA GLN A 43 -1.05 -16.84 -9.41
C GLN A 43 -0.93 -15.52 -8.64
N ASP A 44 -1.89 -14.61 -8.82
CA ASP A 44 -1.87 -13.32 -8.16
C ASP A 44 -2.23 -13.46 -6.68
N GLU A 45 -1.84 -12.45 -5.89
CA GLU A 45 -2.20 -12.39 -4.49
C GLU A 45 -3.72 -12.27 -4.32
N LEU A 46 -4.22 -12.85 -3.23
CA LEU A 46 -5.62 -12.77 -2.85
C LEU A 46 -6.05 -11.32 -2.67
N THR A 47 -7.07 -10.92 -3.43
CA THR A 47 -7.63 -9.57 -3.32
C THR A 47 -8.29 -9.37 -1.95
N ILE A 48 -8.41 -8.11 -1.53
CA ILE A 48 -9.11 -7.76 -0.28
C ILE A 48 -10.55 -8.28 -0.30
N PHE A 49 -11.19 -8.29 -1.47
CA PHE A 49 -12.53 -8.84 -1.65
C PHE A 49 -12.57 -10.35 -1.45
N GLU A 50 -11.61 -11.12 -1.97
CA GLU A 50 -11.54 -12.56 -1.72
C GLU A 50 -11.29 -12.88 -0.24
N LYS A 51 -10.44 -12.09 0.44
CA LYS A 51 -10.22 -12.21 1.89
C LYS A 51 -11.49 -11.89 2.69
N PHE A 52 -12.20 -10.83 2.32
CA PHE A 52 -13.45 -10.42 2.97
C PHE A 52 -14.56 -11.45 2.74
N GLY A 53 -14.72 -11.90 1.49
CA GLY A 53 -15.67 -12.93 1.11
C GLY A 53 -15.44 -14.23 1.86
N SER A 54 -14.18 -14.66 2.01
CA SER A 54 -13.82 -15.85 2.79
C SER A 54 -14.33 -15.80 4.23
N ARG A 55 -14.28 -14.64 4.89
CA ARG A 55 -14.80 -14.49 6.26
C ARG A 55 -16.32 -14.61 6.34
N HIS A 56 -17.01 -14.22 5.28
CA HIS A 56 -18.47 -14.30 5.18
C HIS A 56 -18.95 -15.52 4.37
N ASN A 57 -18.07 -16.48 4.07
CA ASN A 57 -18.35 -17.63 3.19
C ASN A 57 -18.94 -17.26 1.82
N LEU A 58 -18.63 -16.06 1.32
CA LEU A 58 -19.04 -15.54 0.03
C LEU A 58 -17.88 -15.61 -0.96
N ARG A 59 -18.12 -16.16 -2.15
CA ARG A 59 -17.13 -16.21 -3.21
C ARG A 59 -17.13 -14.87 -3.97
N LEU A 60 -16.25 -13.97 -3.57
CA LEU A 60 -16.10 -12.62 -4.15
C LEU A 60 -14.96 -12.52 -5.18
N GLY A 61 -14.58 -13.65 -5.77
CA GLY A 61 -13.52 -13.72 -6.77
C GLY A 61 -13.45 -15.09 -7.47
N PRO A 62 -12.47 -15.26 -8.38
CA PRO A 62 -12.33 -16.48 -9.15
C PRO A 62 -11.92 -17.69 -8.29
N HIS A 63 -11.15 -17.48 -7.21
CA HIS A 63 -10.67 -18.56 -6.35
C HIS A 63 -11.80 -19.15 -5.49
N ARG A 64 -11.73 -20.47 -5.27
CA ARG A 64 -12.64 -21.15 -4.35
C ARG A 64 -12.27 -20.85 -2.91
N LEU A 65 -13.26 -20.81 -2.02
CA LEU A 65 -13.08 -20.56 -0.58
C LEU A 65 -12.02 -21.47 0.06
N ASP A 66 -12.00 -22.75 -0.31
CA ASP A 66 -11.00 -23.70 0.21
C ASP A 66 -9.58 -23.41 -0.27
N SER A 67 -9.43 -22.85 -1.47
CA SER A 67 -8.13 -22.40 -1.99
C SER A 67 -7.68 -21.14 -1.26
N ILE A 68 -8.60 -20.22 -1.00
CA ILE A 68 -8.34 -18.98 -0.26
C ILE A 68 -7.84 -19.28 1.15
N LYS A 69 -8.50 -20.17 1.89
CA LYS A 69 -8.10 -20.57 3.25
C LYS A 69 -6.68 -21.15 3.27
N ARG A 70 -6.38 -22.10 2.37
CA ARG A 70 -5.05 -22.69 2.24
C ARG A 70 -3.96 -21.68 1.92
N MET A 71 -4.26 -20.72 1.05
CA MET A 71 -3.32 -19.65 0.69
C MET A 71 -3.09 -18.68 1.87
N GLN A 72 -4.12 -18.40 2.67
CA GLN A 72 -3.98 -17.59 3.89
C GLN A 72 -3.12 -18.29 4.93
N GLU A 73 -3.36 -19.58 5.19
CA GLU A 73 -2.55 -20.40 6.10
C GLU A 73 -1.09 -20.45 5.66
N ARG A 74 -0.84 -20.72 4.36
CA ARG A 74 0.52 -20.73 3.82
C ARG A 74 1.24 -19.40 4.01
N ARG A 75 0.55 -18.28 3.82
CA ARG A 75 1.12 -16.94 4.03
C ARG A 75 1.47 -16.69 5.50
N ALA A 76 0.61 -17.10 6.43
CA ALA A 76 0.87 -16.96 7.86
C ALA A 76 2.15 -17.71 8.27
N ILE A 77 2.33 -18.94 7.77
CA ILE A 77 3.54 -19.74 8.05
C ILE A 77 4.80 -19.05 7.51
N ILE A 78 4.77 -18.58 6.25
CA ILE A 78 5.92 -17.89 5.64
C ILE A 78 6.28 -16.61 6.42
N GLU A 79 5.28 -15.83 6.83
CA GLU A 79 5.52 -14.61 7.63
C GLU A 79 6.14 -14.93 9.00
N GLU A 80 5.75 -16.04 9.65
CA GLU A 80 6.35 -16.48 10.90
C GLU A 80 7.81 -16.91 10.71
N GLU A 81 8.12 -17.67 9.66
CA GLU A 81 9.49 -18.06 9.32
C GLU A 81 10.38 -16.86 9.02
N GLU A 82 9.89 -15.88 8.25
CA GLU A 82 10.62 -14.65 7.94
C GLU A 82 10.90 -13.81 9.18
N ARG A 83 9.95 -13.72 10.12
CA ARG A 83 10.14 -13.02 11.40
C ARG A 83 11.17 -13.71 12.27
N ALA A 84 11.11 -15.03 12.41
CA ALA A 84 12.09 -15.81 13.18
C ALA A 84 13.51 -15.64 12.61
N LEU A 85 13.64 -15.68 11.28
CA LEU A 85 14.91 -15.43 10.60
C LEU A 85 15.41 -14.00 10.80
N ALA A 86 14.53 -13.01 10.78
CA ALA A 86 14.88 -11.61 11.03
C ALA A 86 15.41 -11.40 12.46
N GLU A 87 14.77 -12.04 13.45
CA GLU A 87 15.23 -12.02 14.84
C GLU A 87 16.59 -12.70 15.00
N GLU A 88 16.80 -13.85 14.36
CA GLU A 88 18.09 -14.56 14.36
C GLU A 88 19.20 -13.68 13.75
N LYS A 89 18.93 -13.02 12.62
CA LYS A 89 19.86 -12.09 11.98
C LYS A 89 20.19 -10.90 12.89
N LEU A 90 19.21 -10.37 13.61
CA LEU A 90 19.38 -9.26 14.54
C LEU A 90 20.20 -9.68 15.77
N GLN A 91 20.00 -10.89 16.28
CA GLN A 91 20.81 -11.44 17.36
C GLN A 91 22.25 -11.67 16.92
N LYS A 92 22.48 -12.23 15.73
CA LYS A 92 23.82 -12.37 15.15
C LYS A 92 24.50 -11.02 15.00
N GLN A 93 23.81 -10.02 14.47
CA GLN A 93 24.36 -8.66 14.32
C GLN A 93 24.74 -8.02 15.66
N LYS A 94 23.94 -8.20 16.71
CA LYS A 94 24.26 -7.72 18.06
C LYS A 94 25.41 -8.50 18.70
N GLY A 95 25.53 -9.80 18.43
CA GLY A 95 26.62 -10.66 18.91
C GLY A 95 27.98 -10.36 18.28
N THR A 96 28.03 -9.81 17.05
CA THR A 96 29.28 -9.43 16.37
C THR A 96 29.78 -8.03 16.71
N PHE A 97 29.06 -7.26 17.55
CA PHE A 97 29.59 -5.99 18.05
C PHE A 97 30.55 -6.25 19.21
N HIS A 98 31.84 -6.39 18.89
CA HIS A 98 32.91 -6.28 19.87
C HIS A 98 33.12 -4.79 20.21
N PRO A 99 32.81 -4.31 21.43
CA PRO A 99 33.16 -2.96 21.86
C PRO A 99 34.65 -2.94 22.24
N ASN A 100 35.56 -3.10 21.29
CA ASN A 100 36.99 -2.90 21.51
C ASN A 100 37.68 -2.44 20.22
N SER A 101 37.53 -1.16 19.92
CA SER A 101 38.60 -0.42 19.24
C SER A 101 38.62 0.97 19.85
N SER A 102 39.39 1.07 20.92
CA SER A 102 40.19 2.23 21.33
C SER A 102 39.96 3.49 20.52
N ALA A 103 39.49 4.52 21.23
CA ALA A 103 39.59 5.92 20.88
C ALA A 103 40.91 6.27 20.18
N SER A 104 40.91 6.32 18.85
CA SER A 104 41.89 7.12 18.13
C SER A 104 41.44 8.57 18.27
N LYS A 105 42.09 9.31 19.18
CA LYS A 105 41.96 10.76 19.29
C LYS A 105 42.04 11.38 17.88
N PRO A 106 41.16 12.31 17.51
CA PRO A 106 41.33 13.03 16.25
C PRO A 106 42.63 13.85 16.35
N ILE A 107 43.54 13.61 15.39
CA ILE A 107 44.71 14.45 15.18
C ILE A 107 44.18 15.75 14.59
N ILE A 108 44.10 16.78 15.42
CA ILE A 108 43.83 18.15 15.00
C ILE A 108 45.13 18.65 14.35
N PRO A 109 45.16 19.00 13.06
CA PRO A 109 46.31 19.69 12.50
C PRO A 109 46.39 21.08 13.15
N GLN A 110 47.53 21.40 13.75
CA GLN A 110 47.86 22.72 14.27
C GLN A 110 47.94 23.68 13.06
N VAL A 111 46.88 24.46 12.84
CA VAL A 111 46.95 25.61 11.92
C VAL A 111 47.62 26.74 12.70
N GLU A 112 48.91 26.91 12.46
CA GLU A 112 49.68 28.07 12.89
C GLU A 112 49.15 29.30 12.15
N ILE A 113 48.26 30.04 12.80
CA ILE A 113 47.85 31.37 12.33
C ILE A 113 48.96 32.31 12.77
N GLU A 114 49.94 32.50 11.88
CA GLU A 114 50.92 33.56 11.95
C GLU A 114 50.17 34.89 11.95
N ALA A 115 50.12 35.50 13.13
CA ALA A 115 49.61 36.85 13.32
C ALA A 115 50.57 37.84 12.65
N ALA A 116 50.33 38.17 11.38
CA ALA A 116 50.90 39.34 10.74
C ALA A 116 50.17 40.60 11.25
N SER A 117 50.49 40.95 12.49
CA SER A 117 50.62 42.34 12.94
C SER A 117 51.67 43.03 12.07
N ASN A 118 51.46 44.33 11.81
CA ASN A 118 52.30 45.27 11.05
C ASN A 118 51.89 45.32 9.57
N SER A 119 51.41 46.43 9.03
CA SER A 119 51.60 47.85 9.36
C SER A 119 50.61 48.69 8.58
#